data_AF-A0A8B4CK41-F1
#
_entry.id   AF-A0A8B4CK41-F1
#
_cell.length_a   1.000
_cell.length_b   1.000
_cell.length_c   1.000
_cell.angle_alpha   90.00
_cell.angle_beta   90.00
_cell.angle_gamma   90.00
#
_symmetry.space_group_name_H-M   'P 1'
#
loop_
_entity.id
_entity.type
_entity.pdbx_description
1 polymer ?
#
loop_
_entity_poly.entity_id
_entity_poly.type
_entity_poly.pdbx_seq_one_letter_code
_entity_poly.pdbx_strand_id
1 'polypeptide(L)'
;MTIRSKTYKGSGFNELKFDDATGKEQVYIHAQKNMNTEVLNNRTTDVINNHAETIGNNQMIAVTNNQIETVGVNQIETVGSNQIIKVGSVQVETIGLVRALTVGVAYQTTVGGIMNTSVALMQSSQIGLHKSLRVGLGYDVKVGNNVTFTVGKTKKDDTGQTAIYSAGEHLELCCGKARLVLTKDGQIFLNGTKIHLQGKEQVNGDSLLINWNCAASKSPPKTPDEKQDTPDMREY
;
A
#
# COMPACT_ATOMS: atom_id res chain seq x y z
N MET A 1 -37.26 -46.59 16.06
CA MET A 1 -36.66 -47.42 17.14
C MET A 1 -35.86 -46.52 18.06
N THR A 2 -35.91 -46.73 19.38
CA THR A 2 -35.14 -45.95 20.37
C THR A 2 -34.41 -46.89 21.32
N ILE A 3 -33.11 -46.65 21.52
CA ILE A 3 -32.32 -47.28 22.58
C ILE A 3 -31.92 -46.17 23.55
N ARG A 4 -32.46 -46.22 24.78
CA ARG A 4 -32.22 -45.22 25.82
C ARG A 4 -31.77 -45.89 27.11
N SER A 5 -30.70 -45.39 27.71
CA SER A 5 -30.23 -45.85 29.03
C SER A 5 -30.89 -45.07 30.17
N LYS A 6 -30.75 -45.56 31.40
CA LYS A 6 -30.90 -44.74 32.63
C LYS A 6 -29.53 -44.61 33.26
N THR A 7 -29.14 -43.40 33.62
CA THR A 7 -27.84 -43.19 34.27
C THR A 7 -27.71 -44.03 35.55
N TYR A 8 -26.64 -44.81 35.64
CA TYR A 8 -26.40 -45.66 36.80
C TYR A 8 -26.11 -44.81 38.04
N LYS A 9 -26.89 -44.99 39.11
CA LYS A 9 -26.79 -44.23 40.37
C LYS A 9 -26.80 -42.70 40.17
N GLY A 10 -27.54 -42.21 39.18
CA GLY A 10 -27.65 -40.78 38.91
C GLY A 10 -28.88 -40.43 38.06
N SER A 11 -29.00 -39.15 37.70
CA SER A 11 -30.01 -38.65 36.78
C SER A 11 -29.44 -38.51 35.37
N GLY A 12 -30.30 -38.67 34.35
CA GLY A 12 -29.96 -38.53 32.93
C GLY A 12 -30.05 -39.82 32.12
N PHE A 13 -29.61 -39.74 30.86
CA PHE A 13 -29.61 -40.85 29.90
C PHE A 13 -28.64 -40.57 28.75
N ASN A 14 -28.25 -41.63 28.03
CA ASN A 14 -27.77 -41.52 26.65
C ASN A 14 -28.85 -42.10 25.72
N GLU A 15 -28.90 -41.62 24.48
CA GLU A 15 -29.92 -42.06 23.52
C GLU A 15 -29.37 -42.18 22.11
N LEU A 16 -29.80 -43.25 21.43
CA LEU A 16 -29.76 -43.39 19.98
C LEU A 16 -31.20 -43.63 19.49
N LYS A 17 -31.70 -42.75 18.63
CA LYS A 17 -33.05 -42.83 18.07
C LYS A 17 -33.00 -42.80 16.55
N PHE A 18 -33.75 -43.72 15.92
CA PHE A 18 -34.06 -43.73 14.49
C PHE A 18 -35.56 -43.52 14.32
N ASP A 19 -35.93 -42.43 13.67
CA ASP A 19 -37.28 -42.08 13.24
C ASP A 19 -37.33 -42.13 11.71
N ASP A 20 -38.25 -42.91 11.15
CA ASP A 20 -38.36 -43.16 9.70
C ASP A 20 -39.78 -42.84 9.20
N ALA A 21 -40.44 -41.90 9.88
CA ALA A 21 -41.72 -41.37 9.42
C ALA A 21 -41.51 -40.53 8.16
N THR A 22 -42.24 -40.86 7.09
CA THR A 22 -42.11 -40.24 5.77
C THR A 22 -42.09 -38.70 5.85
N GLY A 23 -40.98 -38.11 5.40
CA GLY A 23 -40.74 -36.66 5.36
C GLY A 23 -40.31 -36.04 6.70
N LYS A 24 -40.03 -36.84 7.72
CA LYS A 24 -39.57 -36.43 9.06
C LYS A 24 -38.47 -37.35 9.60
N GLU A 25 -37.76 -38.02 8.70
CA GLU A 25 -36.73 -39.00 9.02
C GLU A 25 -35.61 -38.34 9.85
N GLN A 26 -35.20 -38.99 10.93
CA GLN A 26 -34.19 -38.47 11.85
C GLN A 26 -33.37 -39.57 12.50
N VAL A 27 -32.05 -39.38 12.51
CA VAL A 27 -31.16 -40.03 13.46
C VAL A 27 -30.80 -39.01 14.54
N TYR A 28 -31.01 -39.36 15.81
CA TYR A 28 -30.64 -38.53 16.95
C TYR A 28 -29.70 -39.29 17.87
N ILE A 29 -28.60 -38.62 18.25
CA ILE A 29 -27.61 -39.14 19.18
C ILE A 29 -27.45 -38.14 20.33
N HIS A 30 -27.60 -38.62 21.55
CA HIS A 30 -27.40 -37.84 22.76
C HIS A 30 -26.36 -38.50 23.66
N ALA A 31 -25.30 -37.75 23.96
CA ALA A 31 -24.32 -38.10 24.99
C ALA A 31 -24.47 -37.14 26.18
N GLN A 32 -24.66 -37.67 27.38
CA GLN A 32 -24.88 -36.84 28.58
C GLN A 32 -23.65 -36.02 29.00
N LYS A 33 -22.43 -36.51 28.72
CA LYS A 33 -21.19 -35.90 29.20
C LYS A 33 -20.11 -35.85 28.12
N ASN A 34 -19.60 -37.01 27.74
CA ASN A 34 -18.53 -37.12 26.76
C ASN A 34 -19.03 -37.94 25.57
N MET A 35 -18.65 -37.53 24.36
CA MET A 35 -18.74 -38.33 23.16
C MET A 35 -17.35 -38.37 22.53
N ASN A 36 -16.85 -39.57 22.27
CA ASN A 36 -15.64 -39.80 21.50
C ASN A 36 -16.06 -40.50 20.19
N THR A 37 -15.53 -40.03 19.07
CA THR A 37 -15.68 -40.69 17.76
C THR A 37 -14.29 -40.98 17.23
N GLU A 38 -13.97 -42.26 17.09
CA GLU A 38 -12.71 -42.73 16.52
C GLU A 38 -13.01 -43.49 15.22
N VAL A 39 -12.34 -43.11 14.14
CA VAL A 39 -12.47 -43.75 12.83
C VAL A 39 -11.06 -44.09 12.35
N LEU A 40 -10.74 -45.39 12.29
CA LEU A 40 -9.37 -45.86 12.03
C LEU A 40 -8.93 -45.76 10.56
N ASN A 41 -9.88 -45.54 9.65
CA ASN A 41 -9.61 -45.46 8.21
C ASN A 41 -10.16 -44.14 7.66
N ASN A 42 -11.34 -44.16 7.04
CA ASN A 42 -11.92 -43.00 6.36
C ASN A 42 -13.26 -42.60 6.99
N ARG A 43 -13.46 -41.28 7.13
CA ARG A 43 -14.77 -40.68 7.41
C ARG A 43 -15.08 -39.67 6.31
N THR A 44 -16.24 -39.80 5.68
CA THR A 44 -16.82 -38.81 4.77
C THR A 44 -18.06 -38.21 5.42
N THR A 45 -18.27 -36.90 5.27
CA THR A 45 -19.47 -36.22 5.73
C THR A 45 -20.03 -35.39 4.59
N ASP A 46 -21.17 -35.81 4.05
CA ASP A 46 -21.87 -35.10 2.99
C ASP A 46 -23.18 -34.53 3.55
N VAL A 47 -23.33 -33.20 3.49
CA VAL A 47 -24.54 -32.50 3.94
C VAL A 47 -25.11 -31.72 2.77
N ILE A 48 -26.29 -32.13 2.28
CA ILE A 48 -26.89 -31.59 1.04
C ILE A 48 -27.49 -30.19 1.24
N ASN A 49 -27.99 -29.89 2.43
CA ASN A 49 -28.69 -28.64 2.70
C ASN A 49 -27.87 -27.72 3.60
N ASN A 50 -28.00 -27.86 4.93
CA ASN A 50 -27.37 -26.95 5.89
C ASN A 50 -26.58 -27.72 6.95
N HIS A 51 -25.39 -27.21 7.28
CA HIS A 51 -24.61 -27.62 8.43
C HIS A 51 -24.50 -26.43 9.40
N ALA A 52 -24.76 -26.67 10.68
CA ALA A 52 -24.57 -25.68 11.74
C ALA A 52 -23.83 -26.35 12.90
N GLU A 53 -22.78 -25.69 13.37
CA GLU A 53 -21.99 -26.11 14.53
C GLU A 53 -21.95 -24.95 15.53
N THR A 54 -22.07 -25.25 16.82
CA THR A 54 -21.94 -24.27 17.88
C THR A 54 -21.08 -24.84 19.00
N ILE A 55 -19.99 -24.14 19.29
CA ILE A 55 -19.03 -24.52 20.31
C ILE A 55 -19.16 -23.51 21.45
N GLY A 56 -19.58 -23.98 22.63
CA GLY A 56 -19.78 -23.10 23.79
C GLY A 56 -18.50 -22.62 24.48
N ASN A 57 -17.37 -23.27 24.21
CA ASN A 57 -16.07 -22.93 24.78
C ASN A 57 -14.99 -22.86 23.68
N ASN A 58 -14.18 -23.91 23.51
CA ASN A 58 -13.00 -23.90 22.64
C ASN A 58 -13.12 -24.95 21.53
N GLN A 59 -12.66 -24.60 20.33
CA GLN A 59 -12.46 -25.51 19.20
C GLN A 59 -10.98 -25.59 18.87
N MET A 60 -10.45 -26.80 18.65
CA MET A 60 -9.10 -27.02 18.14
C MET A 60 -9.22 -27.89 16.89
N ILE A 61 -8.67 -27.40 15.78
CA ILE A 61 -8.59 -28.12 14.50
C ILE A 61 -7.11 -28.33 14.22
N ALA A 62 -6.71 -29.59 14.04
CA ALA A 62 -5.34 -29.96 13.69
C ALA A 62 -5.37 -30.80 12.41
N VAL A 63 -4.85 -30.24 11.32
CA VAL A 63 -4.67 -30.93 10.04
C VAL A 63 -3.17 -31.10 9.81
N THR A 64 -2.71 -32.34 9.71
CA THR A 64 -1.27 -32.67 9.66
C THR A 64 -0.67 -32.60 8.25
N ASN A 65 -1.51 -32.69 7.22
CA ASN A 65 -1.09 -32.64 5.82
C ASN A 65 -1.66 -31.39 5.15
N ASN A 66 -2.78 -31.51 4.42
CA ASN A 66 -3.33 -30.42 3.63
C ASN A 66 -4.78 -30.10 4.05
N GLN A 67 -5.09 -28.80 4.13
CA GLN A 67 -6.46 -28.29 4.21
C GLN A 67 -6.76 -27.53 2.92
N ILE A 68 -7.83 -27.91 2.23
CA ILE A 68 -8.32 -27.22 1.03
C ILE A 68 -9.73 -26.76 1.35
N GLU A 69 -9.96 -25.46 1.26
CA GLU A 69 -11.27 -24.83 1.47
C GLU A 69 -11.74 -24.19 0.17
N THR A 70 -13.00 -24.42 -0.19
CA THR A 70 -13.63 -23.80 -1.35
C THR A 70 -14.96 -23.23 -0.92
N VAL A 71 -15.12 -21.92 -1.06
CA VAL A 71 -16.34 -21.20 -0.73
C VAL A 71 -16.94 -20.67 -2.03
N GLY A 72 -18.15 -21.14 -2.38
CA GLY A 72 -18.76 -20.83 -3.67
C GLY A 72 -19.31 -19.41 -3.80
N VAL A 73 -19.60 -18.74 -2.67
CA VAL A 73 -20.22 -17.41 -2.66
C VAL A 73 -19.46 -16.46 -1.73
N ASN A 74 -19.71 -16.52 -0.42
CA ASN A 74 -19.17 -15.56 0.55
C ASN A 74 -18.56 -16.27 1.75
N GLN A 75 -17.41 -15.78 2.21
CA GLN A 75 -16.83 -16.11 3.51
C GLN A 75 -16.86 -14.83 4.37
N ILE A 76 -17.42 -14.94 5.58
CA ILE A 76 -17.47 -13.84 6.54
C ILE A 76 -16.82 -14.35 7.83
N GLU A 77 -15.73 -13.71 8.23
CA GLU A 77 -15.01 -14.02 9.47
C GLU A 77 -15.13 -12.84 10.43
N THR A 78 -15.42 -13.12 11.71
CA THR A 78 -15.43 -12.11 12.78
C THR A 78 -14.60 -12.63 13.95
N VAL A 79 -13.54 -11.89 14.28
CA VAL A 79 -12.65 -12.20 15.41
C VAL A 79 -12.83 -11.14 16.47
N GLY A 80 -13.29 -11.54 17.66
CA GLY A 80 -13.60 -10.60 18.75
C GLY A 80 -12.39 -10.01 19.47
N SER A 81 -11.21 -10.62 19.32
CA SER A 81 -9.97 -10.17 19.96
C SER A 81 -8.80 -10.16 18.98
N ASN A 82 -7.96 -11.20 18.97
CA ASN A 82 -6.74 -11.23 18.15
C ASN A 82 -6.79 -12.33 17.10
N GLN A 83 -6.35 -12.01 15.88
CA GLN A 83 -6.05 -12.99 14.83
C GLN A 83 -4.53 -13.02 14.63
N ILE A 84 -3.91 -14.19 14.76
CA ILE A 84 -2.47 -14.37 14.57
C ILE A 84 -2.26 -15.42 13.49
N ILE A 85 -1.65 -15.02 12.38
CA ILE A 85 -1.37 -15.88 11.25
C ILE A 85 0.14 -16.01 11.11
N LYS A 86 0.64 -17.25 11.15
CA LYS A 86 2.05 -17.56 10.89
C LYS A 86 2.13 -18.48 9.69
N VAL A 87 2.76 -18.01 8.62
CA VAL A 87 3.05 -18.79 7.41
C VAL A 87 4.51 -19.21 7.43
N GLY A 88 4.76 -20.52 7.29
CA GLY A 88 6.12 -21.07 7.41
C GLY A 88 7.01 -20.82 6.19
N SER A 89 6.42 -20.56 5.02
CA SER A 89 7.16 -20.38 3.76
C SER A 89 6.60 -19.22 2.93
N VAL A 90 5.55 -19.46 2.13
CA VAL A 90 5.04 -18.47 1.16
C VAL A 90 3.56 -18.21 1.39
N GLN A 91 3.16 -16.94 1.31
CA GLN A 91 1.77 -16.51 1.24
C GLN A 91 1.53 -15.83 -0.11
N VAL A 92 0.51 -16.28 -0.83
CA VAL A 92 0.05 -15.65 -2.08
C VAL A 92 -1.41 -15.24 -1.89
N GLU A 93 -1.72 -13.99 -2.21
CA GLU A 93 -3.07 -13.43 -2.15
C GLU A 93 -3.41 -12.85 -3.53
N THR A 94 -4.48 -13.34 -4.16
CA THR A 94 -4.98 -12.82 -5.43
C THR A 94 -6.39 -12.30 -5.21
N ILE A 95 -6.61 -11.02 -5.52
CA ILE A 95 -7.90 -10.36 -5.36
C ILE A 95 -8.40 -9.95 -6.75
N GLY A 96 -9.59 -10.43 -7.11
CA GLY A 96 -10.13 -10.23 -8.46
C GLY A 96 -10.58 -8.80 -8.77
N LEU A 97 -11.01 -8.03 -7.76
CA LEU A 97 -11.56 -6.68 -7.94
C LEU A 97 -10.92 -5.66 -7.00
N VAL A 98 -11.20 -5.75 -5.69
CA VAL A 98 -10.82 -4.71 -4.72
C VAL A 98 -10.33 -5.31 -3.41
N ARG A 99 -9.22 -4.77 -2.89
CA ARG A 99 -8.72 -5.01 -1.54
C ARG A 99 -8.75 -3.71 -0.75
N ALA A 100 -9.59 -3.65 0.29
CA ALA A 100 -9.67 -2.52 1.20
C ALA A 100 -9.11 -2.91 2.58
N LEU A 101 -8.22 -2.10 3.14
CA LEU A 101 -7.61 -2.32 4.45
C LEU A 101 -7.77 -1.07 5.31
N THR A 102 -8.49 -1.22 6.43
CA THR A 102 -8.66 -0.17 7.44
C THR A 102 -7.97 -0.61 8.73
N VAL A 103 -7.06 0.22 9.24
CA VAL A 103 -6.32 -0.05 10.49
C VAL A 103 -6.54 1.11 11.44
N GLY A 104 -7.06 0.82 12.63
CA GLY A 104 -7.52 1.85 13.57
C GLY A 104 -6.41 2.62 14.28
N VAL A 105 -5.21 2.03 14.46
CA VAL A 105 -4.13 2.64 15.25
C VAL A 105 -2.81 2.65 14.49
N ALA A 106 -2.19 1.48 14.29
CA ALA A 106 -0.86 1.38 13.72
C ALA A 106 -0.77 0.25 12.70
N TYR A 107 -0.14 0.54 11.57
CA TYR A 107 0.18 -0.43 10.52
C TYR A 107 1.68 -0.46 10.29
N GLN A 108 2.27 -1.65 10.36
CA GLN A 108 3.71 -1.86 10.30
C GLN A 108 4.01 -2.97 9.28
N THR A 109 4.97 -2.72 8.40
CA THR A 109 5.47 -3.71 7.44
C THR A 109 6.99 -3.76 7.52
N THR A 110 7.54 -4.94 7.86
CA THR A 110 8.98 -5.21 7.80
C THR A 110 9.22 -6.20 6.66
N VAL A 111 10.13 -5.86 5.75
CA VAL A 111 10.59 -6.76 4.70
C VAL A 111 12.08 -6.98 4.88
N GLY A 112 12.49 -8.23 5.08
CA GLY A 112 13.90 -8.59 5.27
C GLY A 112 14.71 -8.66 3.96
N GLY A 113 14.01 -8.76 2.82
CA GLY A 113 14.61 -8.79 1.48
C GLY A 113 14.13 -7.61 0.63
N ILE A 114 13.60 -7.91 -0.55
CA ILE A 114 13.17 -6.92 -1.54
C ILE A 114 11.67 -6.66 -1.41
N MET A 115 11.27 -5.38 -1.45
CA MET A 115 9.87 -4.95 -1.62
C MET A 115 9.71 -4.32 -3.01
N ASN A 116 8.82 -4.87 -3.83
CA ASN A 116 8.41 -4.27 -5.11
C ASN A 116 6.94 -3.83 -5.04
N THR A 117 6.62 -2.69 -5.64
CA THR A 117 5.24 -2.21 -5.77
C THR A 117 5.05 -1.73 -7.19
N SER A 118 4.14 -2.36 -7.92
CA SER A 118 3.79 -2.00 -9.30
C SER A 118 2.34 -1.57 -9.34
N VAL A 119 2.09 -0.37 -9.88
CA VAL A 119 0.76 0.23 -9.96
C VAL A 119 0.54 0.66 -11.41
N ALA A 120 -0.50 0.14 -12.05
CA ALA A 120 -0.74 0.35 -13.47
C ALA A 120 -1.35 1.72 -13.80
N LEU A 121 -2.16 2.26 -12.89
CA LEU A 121 -2.92 3.50 -13.13
C LEU A 121 -2.42 4.65 -12.25
N MET A 122 -2.71 4.61 -10.96
CA MET A 122 -2.44 5.72 -10.05
C MET A 122 -2.13 5.23 -8.64
N GLN A 123 -1.10 5.84 -8.03
CA GLN A 123 -0.78 5.68 -6.61
C GLN A 123 -0.88 7.03 -5.91
N SER A 124 -1.73 7.13 -4.88
CA SER A 124 -1.88 8.34 -4.05
C SER A 124 -1.52 8.05 -2.61
N SER A 125 -0.90 9.03 -1.94
CA SER A 125 -0.50 8.92 -0.53
C SER A 125 -0.79 10.23 0.18
N GLN A 126 -1.69 10.20 1.17
CA GLN A 126 -2.05 11.34 2.00
C GLN A 126 -1.56 11.10 3.43
N ILE A 127 -0.83 12.06 4.00
CA ILE A 127 -0.28 11.97 5.36
C ILE A 127 -0.70 13.23 6.12
N GLY A 128 -1.45 13.06 7.21
CA GLY A 128 -2.02 14.19 7.96
C GLY A 128 -1.02 14.96 8.82
N LEU A 129 0.05 14.32 9.31
CA LEU A 129 1.01 14.93 10.23
C LEU A 129 2.44 14.98 9.65
N HIS A 130 3.10 13.82 9.50
CA HIS A 130 4.52 13.78 9.16
C HIS A 130 4.89 12.52 8.37
N LYS A 131 5.62 12.69 7.26
CA LYS A 131 6.23 11.61 6.47
C LYS A 131 7.74 11.73 6.55
N SER A 132 8.43 10.65 6.91
CA SER A 132 9.89 10.54 6.87
C SER A 132 10.31 9.43 5.92
N LEU A 133 11.25 9.73 5.03
CA LEU A 133 11.88 8.75 4.14
C LEU A 133 13.38 8.77 4.42
N ARG A 134 13.94 7.62 4.79
CA ARG A 134 15.37 7.43 5.00
C ARG A 134 15.84 6.29 4.10
N VAL A 135 16.88 6.54 3.33
CA VAL A 135 17.43 5.59 2.36
C VAL A 135 18.93 5.46 2.62
N GLY A 136 19.42 4.23 2.75
CA GLY A 136 20.79 3.97 3.20
C GLY A 136 21.87 4.13 2.12
N LEU A 137 21.52 3.95 0.85
CA LEU A 137 22.47 3.98 -0.28
C LEU A 137 22.03 4.92 -1.39
N GLY A 138 21.04 4.54 -2.20
CA GLY A 138 20.59 5.30 -3.38
C GLY A 138 19.08 5.46 -3.43
N TYR A 139 18.62 6.63 -3.87
CA TYR A 139 17.21 6.95 -4.07
C TYR A 139 16.99 7.56 -5.46
N ASP A 140 16.58 6.71 -6.40
CA ASP A 140 16.34 7.09 -7.79
C ASP A 140 14.85 7.38 -8.04
N VAL A 141 14.57 8.55 -8.62
CA VAL A 141 13.23 8.96 -9.04
C VAL A 141 13.27 9.31 -10.50
N LYS A 142 12.55 8.55 -11.32
CA LYS A 142 12.37 8.80 -12.75
C LYS A 142 10.91 9.09 -13.02
N VAL A 143 10.63 10.26 -13.59
CA VAL A 143 9.26 10.72 -13.90
C VAL A 143 9.19 10.96 -15.40
N GLY A 144 8.16 10.40 -16.05
CA GLY A 144 8.04 10.45 -17.51
C GLY A 144 7.56 11.80 -18.06
N ASN A 145 6.84 12.58 -17.26
CA ASN A 145 6.32 13.88 -17.65
C ASN A 145 6.72 14.95 -16.62
N ASN A 146 5.84 15.29 -15.68
CA ASN A 146 6.06 16.40 -14.76
C ASN A 146 6.23 15.96 -13.31
N VAL A 147 7.15 16.62 -12.60
CA VAL A 147 7.26 16.56 -11.14
C VAL A 147 7.05 17.96 -10.57
N THR A 148 6.19 18.07 -9.55
CA THR A 148 5.89 19.36 -8.90
C THR A 148 6.04 19.21 -7.39
N PHE A 149 6.76 20.15 -6.79
CA PHE A 149 6.88 20.25 -5.33
C PHE A 149 6.31 21.59 -4.86
N THR A 150 5.21 21.55 -4.13
CA THR A 150 4.64 22.71 -3.46
C THR A 150 4.94 22.63 -1.97
N VAL A 151 5.64 23.64 -1.44
CA VAL A 151 6.07 23.67 -0.03
C VAL A 151 5.56 24.95 0.61
N GLY A 152 4.70 24.83 1.63
CA GLY A 152 4.03 25.97 2.25
C GLY A 152 4.91 26.84 3.17
N LYS A 153 6.08 26.33 3.57
CA LYS A 153 7.05 27.07 4.40
C LYS A 153 8.45 27.01 3.78
N THR A 154 9.24 26.01 4.15
CA THR A 154 10.66 25.94 3.79
C THR A 154 10.97 24.65 3.08
N LYS A 155 11.58 24.75 1.90
CA LYS A 155 12.34 23.67 1.26
C LYS A 155 13.82 23.90 1.56
N LYS A 156 14.51 22.88 2.08
CA LYS A 156 15.95 22.88 2.31
C LYS A 156 16.54 21.68 1.60
N ASP A 157 17.50 21.93 0.72
CA ASP A 157 18.33 20.90 0.10
C ASP A 157 19.76 21.07 0.64
N ASP A 158 20.27 20.04 1.31
CA ASP A 158 21.57 20.04 1.99
C ASP A 158 22.42 18.91 1.39
N THR A 159 23.52 19.24 0.73
CA THR A 159 24.31 18.29 -0.07
C THR A 159 25.76 18.34 0.35
N GLY A 160 26.32 17.19 0.76
CA GLY A 160 27.65 17.13 1.36
C GLY A 160 28.81 17.29 0.37
N GLN A 161 28.66 16.87 -0.89
CA GLN A 161 29.74 16.93 -1.89
C GLN A 161 29.35 17.73 -3.14
N THR A 162 28.34 17.28 -3.89
CA THR A 162 27.99 17.89 -5.18
C THR A 162 26.48 17.90 -5.38
N ALA A 163 25.91 19.08 -5.66
CA ALA A 163 24.55 19.25 -6.12
C ALA A 163 24.56 19.70 -7.58
N ILE A 164 23.90 18.93 -8.46
CA ILE A 164 23.84 19.22 -9.90
C ILE A 164 22.39 19.53 -10.27
N TYR A 165 22.17 20.72 -10.82
CA TYR A 165 20.90 21.13 -11.42
C TYR A 165 21.13 21.36 -12.90
N SER A 166 20.43 20.61 -13.74
CA SER A 166 20.58 20.67 -15.19
C SER A 166 19.22 20.64 -15.87
N ALA A 167 19.12 21.34 -17.01
CA ALA A 167 17.96 21.36 -17.86
C ALA A 167 18.41 21.36 -19.32
N GLY A 168 17.65 20.70 -20.20
CA GLY A 168 17.99 20.62 -21.63
C GLY A 168 17.74 21.92 -22.39
N GLU A 169 16.80 22.75 -21.94
CA GLU A 169 16.42 24.00 -22.62
C GLU A 169 16.57 25.24 -21.76
N HIS A 170 16.03 25.21 -20.53
CA HIS A 170 15.88 26.38 -19.68
C HIS A 170 15.95 25.98 -18.21
N LEU A 171 16.91 26.54 -17.46
CA LEU A 171 17.01 26.40 -16.01
C LEU A 171 16.80 27.78 -15.38
N GLU A 172 15.82 27.89 -14.48
CA GLU A 172 15.40 29.17 -13.91
C GLU A 172 15.21 29.11 -12.39
N LEU A 173 15.74 30.12 -11.69
CA LEU A 173 15.48 30.38 -10.28
C LEU A 173 14.68 31.69 -10.15
N CYS A 174 13.53 31.62 -9.50
CA CYS A 174 12.58 32.72 -9.38
C CYS A 174 12.37 33.17 -7.93
N CYS A 175 12.45 34.48 -7.68
CA CYS A 175 11.97 35.10 -6.45
C CYS A 175 11.30 36.45 -6.74
N GLY A 176 9.97 36.54 -6.66
CA GLY A 176 9.24 37.77 -7.01
C GLY A 176 9.51 38.20 -8.46
N LYS A 177 10.16 39.36 -8.66
CA LYS A 177 10.63 39.87 -9.97
C LYS A 177 12.08 39.49 -10.31
N ALA A 178 12.84 38.96 -9.34
CA ALA A 178 14.24 38.58 -9.55
C ALA A 178 14.35 37.19 -10.19
N ARG A 179 15.32 37.02 -11.09
CA ARG A 179 15.55 35.82 -11.89
C ARG A 179 17.03 35.54 -12.10
N LEU A 180 17.39 34.26 -12.02
CA LEU A 180 18.61 33.70 -12.63
C LEU A 180 18.17 32.66 -13.66
N VAL A 181 18.55 32.85 -14.93
CA VAL A 181 18.16 31.96 -16.04
C VAL A 181 19.39 31.52 -16.81
N LEU A 182 19.49 30.22 -17.09
CA LEU A 182 20.47 29.61 -17.99
C LEU A 182 19.73 28.96 -19.15
N THR A 183 20.23 29.15 -20.36
CA THR A 183 19.60 28.66 -21.59
C THR A 183 20.52 27.69 -22.35
N LYS A 184 19.94 26.84 -23.20
CA LYS A 184 20.69 25.81 -23.96
C LYS A 184 21.80 26.32 -24.87
N ASP A 185 21.73 27.57 -25.30
CA ASP A 185 22.76 28.25 -26.10
C ASP A 185 23.86 28.88 -25.23
N GLY A 186 23.86 28.62 -23.92
CA GLY A 186 24.90 29.04 -22.98
C GLY A 186 24.74 30.48 -22.47
N GLN A 187 23.64 31.17 -22.78
CA GLN A 187 23.38 32.49 -22.21
C GLN A 187 22.99 32.39 -20.74
N ILE A 188 23.45 33.37 -19.95
CA ILE A 188 23.11 33.52 -18.53
C ILE A 188 22.47 34.90 -18.34
N PHE A 189 21.29 34.93 -17.72
CA PHE A 189 20.57 36.15 -17.42
C PHE A 189 20.44 36.31 -15.91
N LEU A 190 20.95 37.43 -15.39
CA LEU A 190 20.72 37.88 -14.02
C LEU A 190 19.85 39.13 -14.07
N ASN A 191 18.60 39.04 -13.64
CA ASN A 191 17.63 40.14 -13.72
C ASN A 191 17.03 40.43 -12.34
N GLY A 192 16.86 41.71 -12.03
CA GLY A 192 16.10 42.20 -10.88
C GLY A 192 15.95 43.71 -10.94
N THR A 193 15.05 44.26 -10.12
CA THR A 193 14.82 45.72 -10.02
C THR A 193 16.08 46.48 -9.60
N LYS A 194 16.89 45.87 -8.73
CA LYS A 194 18.19 46.36 -8.30
C LYS A 194 19.12 45.15 -8.24
N ILE A 195 20.26 45.23 -8.90
CA ILE A 195 21.33 44.23 -8.82
C ILE A 195 22.49 44.91 -8.09
N HIS A 196 22.76 44.45 -6.87
CA HIS A 196 23.87 44.93 -6.07
C HIS A 196 25.05 43.97 -6.24
N LEU A 197 26.16 44.46 -6.79
CA LEU A 197 27.42 43.72 -6.91
C LEU A 197 28.44 44.41 -6.00
N GLN A 198 28.92 43.72 -4.97
CA GLN A 198 29.89 44.26 -4.02
C GLN A 198 31.06 43.28 -3.87
N GLY A 199 32.27 43.74 -4.22
CA GLY A 199 33.52 43.05 -3.91
C GLY A 199 34.23 43.78 -2.78
N LYS A 200 34.78 43.04 -1.80
CA LYS A 200 35.64 43.62 -0.75
C LYS A 200 37.01 44.04 -1.31
N GLU A 201 37.54 43.26 -2.23
CA GLU A 201 38.85 43.49 -2.87
C GLU A 201 38.69 43.97 -4.31
N GLN A 202 37.97 43.23 -5.15
CA GLN A 202 37.72 43.59 -6.54
C GLN A 202 36.47 42.90 -7.10
N VAL A 203 35.96 43.42 -8.21
CA VAL A 203 34.98 42.76 -9.08
C VAL A 203 35.58 42.79 -10.49
N ASN A 204 35.95 41.63 -11.02
CA ASN A 204 36.60 41.52 -12.33
C ASN A 204 35.61 41.00 -13.37
N GLY A 205 35.72 41.51 -14.60
CA GLY A 205 35.06 40.98 -15.77
C GLY A 205 36.05 40.96 -16.92
N ASP A 206 36.09 39.87 -17.66
CA ASP A 206 36.94 39.71 -18.85
C ASP A 206 36.08 39.17 -19.98
N SER A 207 36.10 39.87 -21.10
CA SER A 207 35.33 39.60 -22.31
C SER A 207 35.83 40.53 -23.42
N LEU A 208 35.64 40.12 -24.68
CA LEU A 208 35.85 41.01 -25.82
C LEU A 208 35.01 42.29 -25.73
N LEU A 209 33.86 42.24 -25.05
CA LEU A 209 33.00 43.39 -24.80
C LEU A 209 32.35 43.31 -23.42
N ILE A 210 32.44 44.41 -22.67
CA ILE A 210 31.68 44.65 -21.45
C ILE A 210 30.96 45.98 -21.61
N ASN A 211 29.63 45.96 -21.50
CA ASN A 211 28.81 47.14 -21.73
C ASN A 211 28.04 47.53 -20.46
N TRP A 212 28.41 48.68 -19.89
CA TRP A 212 27.73 49.28 -18.75
C TRP A 212 26.87 50.45 -19.21
N ASN A 213 25.66 50.57 -18.66
CA ASN A 213 24.70 51.62 -19.02
C ASN A 213 24.27 51.63 -20.50
N CYS A 214 24.13 50.46 -21.13
CA CYS A 214 23.68 50.28 -22.52
C CYS A 214 22.20 50.59 -22.79
N ALA A 215 21.55 51.35 -21.91
CA ALA A 215 20.10 51.54 -21.82
C ALA A 215 19.32 50.26 -21.50
N ALA A 216 19.24 49.31 -22.44
CA ALA A 216 18.48 48.07 -22.27
C ALA A 216 19.34 46.85 -22.60
N SER A 217 19.61 46.03 -21.59
CA SER A 217 20.15 44.69 -21.78
C SER A 217 19.07 43.73 -22.29
N LYS A 218 19.48 42.56 -22.78
CA LYS A 218 18.54 41.50 -23.17
C LYS A 218 17.77 41.00 -21.95
N SER A 219 16.45 40.90 -22.08
CA SER A 219 15.63 40.22 -21.07
C SER A 219 15.82 38.71 -21.14
N PRO A 220 15.67 37.98 -20.02
CA PRO A 220 15.61 36.53 -20.07
C PRO A 220 14.48 36.09 -21.00
N PRO A 221 14.66 35.00 -21.78
CA PRO A 221 13.55 34.43 -22.53
C PRO A 221 12.44 33.99 -21.58
N LYS A 222 11.21 33.91 -22.10
CA LYS A 222 10.10 33.32 -21.36
C LYS A 222 10.42 31.85 -21.08
N THR A 223 10.01 31.36 -19.92
CA THR A 223 9.99 29.93 -19.63
C THR A 223 9.24 29.22 -20.77
N PRO A 224 9.80 28.18 -21.40
CA PRO A 224 9.12 27.44 -22.45
C PRO A 224 7.76 26.94 -21.96
N ASP A 225 6.72 27.10 -22.78
CA ASP A 225 5.42 26.53 -22.47
C ASP A 225 5.51 25.00 -22.43
N GLU A 226 4.81 24.35 -21.50
CA GLU A 226 4.67 22.90 -21.52
C GLU A 226 4.04 22.50 -22.87
N LYS A 227 4.78 21.74 -23.68
CA LYS A 227 4.19 21.08 -24.84
C LYS A 227 3.15 20.11 -24.31
N GLN A 228 1.87 20.43 -24.50
CA GLN A 228 0.78 19.48 -24.25
C GLN A 228 0.93 18.31 -25.23
N ASP A 229 1.65 17.28 -24.82
CA ASP A 229 1.41 15.95 -25.36
C ASP A 229 0.09 15.48 -24.73
N THR A 230 -1.05 15.87 -25.31
CA THR A 230 -2.33 15.27 -24.93
C THR A 230 -2.37 13.85 -25.47
N PRO A 231 -2.32 12.80 -24.64
CA PRO A 231 -2.67 11.47 -25.09
C PRO A 231 -4.17 11.49 -25.38
N ASP A 232 -4.59 11.11 -26.59
CA ASP A 232 -6.00 10.99 -26.91
C ASP A 232 -6.60 9.89 -26.03
N MET A 233 -7.40 10.28 -25.03
CA MET A 233 -8.06 9.34 -24.11
C MET A 233 -9.21 8.56 -24.77
N ARG A 234 -9.32 8.57 -26.11
CA ARG A 234 -10.29 7.78 -26.88
C ARG A 234 -9.79 6.37 -27.26
N GLU A 235 -8.59 5.98 -26.85
CA GLU A 235 -8.01 4.66 -27.16
C GLU A 235 -7.87 3.69 -25.96
N TYR A 236 -8.56 3.94 -24.84
CA TYR A 236 -8.74 2.95 -23.76
C TYR A 236 -10.21 2.59 -23.57
#